data_AF-A0ABD1HMF9-F1
#
_entry.id   AF-A0ABD1HMF9-F1
#
_cell.length_a   1.000
_cell.length_b   1.000
_cell.length_c   1.000
_cell.angle_alpha   90.00
_cell.angle_beta   90.00
_cell.angle_gamma   90.00
#
_symmetry.space_group_name_H-M   'P 1'
#
loop_
_entity.id
_entity.type
_entity.pdbx_description
1 polymer ?
#
loop_
_entity_poly.entity_id
_entity_poly.type
_entity_poly.pdbx_seq_one_letter_code
_entity_poly.pdbx_strand_id
1 'polypeptide(L)'
;MDEKNLENLKFQLQQLHNEAHEFVQSIPPMQLYGAIGVVIFTISFFLIIRLFKRRASNTIVLTGLSGSGKRVLFYQLRDGSSHLGTVTSMEPNEETFVLHSETTKKGKVKPVHIVDVPGHSRLRPKLDEFLPHAAGIVFVVDAVEFLPNVRAASEYLYDILTKASVVKRKIPLLLLCNKVDKVTAHTKDFIRKQLEKEID
;
A
#
# COMPACT_ATOMS: atom_id res chain seq x y z
N MET A 1 -37.86 -15.45 19.09
CA MET A 1 -38.30 -15.31 17.68
C MET A 1 -39.37 -16.35 17.50
N ASP A 2 -40.63 -15.91 17.47
CA ASP A 2 -41.78 -16.72 17.84
C ASP A 2 -42.22 -17.64 16.70
N GLU A 3 -42.62 -18.87 17.03
CA GLU A 3 -42.98 -19.95 16.08
C GLU A 3 -44.08 -19.53 15.08
N LYS A 4 -45.03 -18.70 15.55
CA LYS A 4 -46.09 -18.10 14.73
C LYS A 4 -45.57 -17.16 13.63
N ASN A 5 -44.47 -16.43 13.88
CA ASN A 5 -43.86 -15.59 12.86
C ASN A 5 -43.21 -16.42 11.76
N LEU A 6 -42.67 -17.60 12.10
CA LEU A 6 -42.04 -18.49 11.13
C LEU A 6 -43.09 -19.12 10.19
N GLU A 7 -44.24 -19.53 10.73
CA GLU A 7 -45.35 -20.08 9.92
C GLU A 7 -45.98 -19.03 9.00
N ASN A 8 -46.19 -17.81 9.49
CA ASN A 8 -46.72 -16.72 8.67
C ASN A 8 -45.74 -16.34 7.53
N LEU A 9 -44.44 -16.36 7.80
CA LEU A 9 -43.41 -16.09 6.80
C LEU A 9 -43.36 -17.16 5.71
N LYS A 10 -43.55 -18.44 6.08
CA LYS A 10 -43.65 -19.55 5.13
C LYS A 10 -44.87 -19.40 4.23
N PHE A 11 -46.02 -19.03 4.79
CA PHE A 11 -47.24 -18.83 4.02
C PHE A 11 -47.09 -17.67 3.01
N GLN A 12 -46.51 -16.55 3.45
CA GLN A 12 -46.22 -15.41 2.57
C GLN A 12 -45.24 -15.77 1.45
N LEU A 13 -44.20 -16.55 1.75
CA LEU A 13 -43.26 -17.05 0.73
C LEU A 13 -43.92 -17.97 -0.28
N GLN A 14 -44.81 -18.85 0.17
CA GLN A 14 -45.55 -19.77 -0.70
C GLN A 14 -46.48 -19.00 -1.65
N GLN A 15 -47.18 -17.98 -1.13
CA GLN A 15 -48.07 -17.14 -1.92
C GLN A 15 -47.31 -16.32 -2.96
N LEU A 16 -46.18 -15.71 -2.57
CA LEU A 16 -45.27 -15.00 -3.47
C LEU A 16 -44.72 -15.90 -4.58
N HIS A 17 -44.36 -17.15 -4.25
CA HIS A 17 -43.85 -18.09 -5.22
C HIS A 17 -44.91 -18.46 -6.27
N ASN A 18 -46.15 -18.67 -5.84
CA ASN A 18 -47.24 -19.02 -6.73
C ASN A 18 -47.64 -17.85 -7.65
N GLU A 19 -47.75 -16.63 -7.12
CA GLU A 19 -47.99 -15.43 -7.92
C GLU A 19 -46.87 -15.18 -8.96
N ALA A 20 -45.61 -15.41 -8.56
CA ALA A 20 -44.48 -15.32 -9.49
C ALA A 20 -44.56 -16.37 -10.61
N HIS A 21 -45.01 -17.59 -10.30
CA HIS A 21 -45.14 -18.67 -11.28
C HIS A 21 -46.22 -18.38 -12.33
N GLU A 22 -47.39 -17.89 -11.91
CA GLU A 22 -48.47 -17.48 -12.82
C GLU A 22 -48.05 -16.29 -13.69
N PHE A 23 -47.36 -15.31 -13.10
CA PHE A 23 -46.84 -14.16 -13.83
C PHE A 23 -45.81 -14.57 -14.90
N VAL A 24 -44.91 -15.51 -14.59
CA VAL A 24 -43.90 -16.02 -15.53
C VAL A 24 -44.54 -16.77 -16.70
N GLN A 25 -45.63 -17.51 -16.47
CA GLN A 25 -46.36 -18.22 -17.54
C GLN A 25 -47.15 -17.28 -18.47
N SER A 26 -47.53 -16.09 -17.99
CA SER A 26 -48.25 -15.09 -18.79
C SER A 26 -47.36 -14.34 -19.80
N ILE A 27 -46.04 -14.42 -19.64
CA ILE A 27 -45.06 -13.71 -20.47
C ILE A 27 -44.65 -14.60 -21.65
N PRO A 28 -44.63 -14.09 -22.90
CA PRO A 28 -44.18 -14.87 -24.04
C PRO A 28 -42.73 -15.33 -23.85
N PRO A 29 -42.40 -16.61 -24.19
CA PRO A 29 -41.14 -17.24 -23.81
C PRO A 29 -39.90 -16.50 -24.33
N MET A 30 -39.99 -15.86 -25.50
CA MET A 30 -38.88 -15.06 -26.04
C MET A 30 -38.49 -13.86 -25.16
N GLN A 31 -39.46 -13.18 -24.55
CA GLN A 31 -39.19 -12.03 -23.67
C GLN A 31 -38.58 -12.51 -22.35
N LEU A 32 -39.02 -13.67 -21.84
CA LEU A 32 -38.49 -14.27 -20.62
C LEU A 32 -37.02 -14.68 -20.80
N TYR A 33 -36.67 -15.37 -21.88
CA TYR A 33 -35.27 -15.74 -22.18
C TYR A 33 -34.39 -14.49 -22.35
N GLY A 34 -34.90 -13.45 -23.02
CA GLY A 34 -34.21 -12.16 -23.15
C GLY A 34 -33.92 -11.51 -21.79
N ALA A 35 -34.93 -11.43 -20.92
CA ALA A 35 -34.79 -10.84 -19.58
C ALA A 35 -33.78 -11.60 -18.71
N ILE A 36 -33.85 -12.94 -18.70
CA ILE A 36 -32.90 -13.79 -17.96
C ILE A 36 -31.47 -13.58 -18.51
N GLY A 37 -31.31 -13.53 -19.83
CA GLY A 37 -30.02 -13.26 -20.48
C GLY A 37 -29.41 -11.92 -20.05
N VAL A 38 -30.23 -10.86 -19.99
CA VAL A 38 -29.79 -9.53 -19.53
C VAL A 38 -29.36 -9.56 -18.06
N VAL A 39 -30.12 -10.23 -17.19
CA VAL A 39 -29.77 -10.36 -15.77
C VAL A 39 -28.45 -11.12 -15.59
N ILE A 40 -28.25 -12.24 -16.29
CA ILE A 40 -27.01 -13.01 -16.21
C ILE A 40 -25.82 -12.18 -16.74
N PHE A 41 -26.00 -11.48 -17.87
CA PHE A 41 -24.96 -10.65 -18.46
C PHE A 41 -24.56 -9.49 -17.54
N THR A 42 -25.52 -8.82 -16.92
CA THR A 42 -25.24 -7.72 -15.98
C THR A 42 -24.53 -8.21 -14.73
N ILE A 43 -24.93 -9.35 -14.16
CA ILE A 43 -24.24 -9.97 -13.02
C ILE A 43 -22.82 -10.38 -13.40
N SER A 44 -22.63 -11.05 -14.54
CA SER A 44 -21.31 -11.50 -14.98
C SER A 44 -20.39 -10.31 -15.26
N PHE A 45 -20.89 -9.26 -15.92
CA PHE A 45 -20.17 -8.02 -16.16
C PHE A 45 -19.74 -7.35 -14.86
N PHE A 46 -20.63 -7.26 -13.87
CA PHE A 46 -20.30 -6.66 -12.57
C PHE A 46 -19.30 -7.50 -11.77
N LEU A 47 -19.41 -8.83 -11.82
CA LEU A 47 -18.45 -9.76 -11.20
C LEU A 47 -17.07 -9.66 -11.86
N ILE A 48 -17.01 -9.58 -13.19
CA ILE A 48 -15.79 -9.36 -13.95
C ILE A 48 -15.16 -8.03 -13.53
N ILE A 49 -15.91 -6.92 -13.58
CA ILE A 49 -15.39 -5.62 -13.13
C ILE A 49 -14.84 -5.69 -11.70
N ARG A 50 -15.55 -6.39 -10.80
CA ARG A 50 -15.11 -6.54 -9.41
C ARG A 50 -13.84 -7.39 -9.28
N LEU A 51 -13.67 -8.43 -10.11
CA LEU A 51 -12.45 -9.24 -10.18
C LEU A 51 -11.26 -8.45 -10.72
N PHE A 52 -11.49 -7.61 -11.73
CA PHE A 52 -10.46 -6.76 -12.34
C PHE A 52 -10.14 -5.51 -11.51
N LYS A 53 -10.95 -5.18 -10.50
CA LYS A 53 -10.71 -4.05 -9.60
C LYS A 53 -9.51 -4.36 -8.70
N ARG A 54 -8.35 -3.80 -9.08
CA ARG A 54 -7.10 -3.94 -8.33
C ARG A 54 -7.26 -3.41 -6.91
N ARG A 55 -6.77 -4.18 -5.93
CA ARG A 55 -6.70 -3.75 -4.52
C ARG A 55 -5.74 -2.56 -4.43
N ALA A 56 -6.15 -1.50 -3.72
CA ALA A 56 -5.25 -0.39 -3.43
C ALA A 56 -4.11 -0.91 -2.55
N SER A 57 -2.87 -0.64 -2.96
CA SER A 57 -1.69 -0.89 -2.14
C SER A 57 -1.68 0.06 -0.94
N ASN A 58 -1.39 -0.45 0.24
CA ASN A 58 -1.22 0.34 1.48
C ASN A 58 0.22 0.24 2.03
N THR A 59 1.16 -0.30 1.24
CA THR A 59 2.53 -0.56 1.67
C THR A 59 3.43 0.66 1.46
N ILE A 60 4.09 1.14 2.50
CA ILE A 60 5.15 2.16 2.42
C ILE A 60 6.50 1.47 2.58
N VAL A 61 7.38 1.65 1.61
CA VAL A 61 8.69 1.01 1.61
C VAL A 61 9.76 2.01 2.04
N LEU A 62 10.47 1.73 3.12
CA LEU A 62 11.62 2.48 3.59
C LEU A 62 12.89 1.90 2.96
N THR A 63 13.64 2.74 2.25
CA THR A 63 14.87 2.34 1.56
C THR A 63 15.90 3.48 1.61
N GLY A 64 17.13 3.21 1.22
CA GLY A 64 18.28 4.13 1.31
C GLY A 64 19.55 3.43 1.79
N LEU A 65 20.66 4.14 1.81
CA LEU A 65 21.97 3.57 2.17
C LEU A 65 22.02 3.01 3.60
N SER A 66 22.93 2.08 3.85
CA SER A 66 23.23 1.61 5.21
C SER A 66 23.63 2.79 6.10
N GLY A 67 23.18 2.78 7.36
CA GLY A 67 23.48 3.87 8.31
C GLY A 67 22.59 5.10 8.18
N SER A 68 21.69 5.21 7.17
CA SER A 68 20.80 6.38 7.04
C SER A 68 19.70 6.49 8.10
N GLY A 69 19.49 5.45 8.92
CA GLY A 69 18.53 5.47 10.03
C GLY A 69 17.13 4.94 9.71
N LYS A 70 16.98 4.12 8.64
CA LYS A 70 15.70 3.49 8.26
C LYS A 70 15.03 2.71 9.41
N ARG A 71 15.81 1.89 10.14
CA ARG A 71 15.32 1.09 11.27
C ARG A 71 14.85 1.95 12.44
N VAL A 72 15.61 3.00 12.77
CA VAL A 72 15.22 3.97 13.81
C VAL A 72 13.91 4.65 13.42
N LEU A 73 13.78 5.08 12.16
CA LEU A 73 12.55 5.67 11.64
C LEU A 73 11.37 4.69 11.71
N PHE A 74 11.57 3.42 11.34
CA PHE A 74 10.54 2.37 11.43
C PHE A 74 9.97 2.27 12.85
N TYR A 75 10.84 2.18 13.85
CA TYR A 75 10.42 2.05 15.24
C TYR A 75 9.82 3.34 15.81
N GLN A 76 10.33 4.50 15.41
CA GLN A 76 9.74 5.79 15.79
C GLN A 76 8.31 5.92 15.27
N LEU A 77 8.03 5.43 14.05
CA LEU A 77 6.68 5.45 13.49
C LEU A 77 5.74 4.49 14.23
N ARG A 78 6.27 3.34 14.70
CA ARG A 78 5.50 2.30 15.40
C ARG A 78 5.20 2.67 16.85
N ASP A 79 6.24 2.90 17.64
CA ASP A 79 6.14 3.01 19.11
C ASP A 79 6.47 4.41 19.64
N GLY A 80 6.92 5.33 18.77
CA GLY A 80 7.40 6.66 19.17
C GLY A 80 8.82 6.65 19.79
N SER A 81 9.48 5.50 19.86
CA SER A 81 10.79 5.34 20.50
C SER A 81 11.92 5.13 19.47
N SER A 82 13.09 5.69 19.76
CA SER A 82 14.25 5.68 18.86
C SER A 82 15.08 4.39 18.91
N HIS A 83 14.76 3.44 19.79
CA HIS A 83 15.45 2.16 19.99
C HIS A 83 16.97 2.24 19.72
N LEU A 84 17.70 2.94 20.60
CA LEU A 84 19.13 3.20 20.45
C LEU A 84 19.92 1.88 20.32
N GLY A 85 20.90 1.84 19.41
CA GLY A 85 21.77 0.66 19.23
C GLY A 85 21.35 -0.32 18.13
N THR A 86 20.60 0.13 17.11
CA THR A 86 20.25 -0.75 15.98
C THR A 86 21.49 -1.16 15.19
N VAL A 87 21.65 -2.47 14.95
CA VAL A 87 22.65 -3.02 14.04
C VAL A 87 22.12 -3.07 12.60
N THR A 88 23.00 -3.32 11.63
CA THR A 88 22.62 -3.46 10.22
C THR A 88 21.67 -4.63 10.01
N SER A 89 20.46 -4.37 9.50
CA SER A 89 19.47 -5.41 9.19
C SER A 89 19.95 -6.34 8.08
N MET A 90 19.82 -7.66 8.28
CA MET A 90 20.09 -8.69 7.26
C MET A 90 18.82 -9.16 6.55
N GLU A 91 17.65 -8.96 7.18
CA GLU A 91 16.33 -9.30 6.65
C GLU A 91 15.41 -8.08 6.62
N PRO A 92 14.49 -8.00 5.64
CA PRO A 92 13.44 -6.98 5.63
C PRO A 92 12.54 -7.13 6.86
N ASN A 93 12.15 -6.00 7.45
CA ASN A 93 11.23 -5.98 8.57
C ASN A 93 9.89 -5.40 8.11
N GLU A 94 8.83 -6.20 8.21
CA GLU A 94 7.50 -5.88 7.70
C GLU A 94 6.51 -5.89 8.84
N GLU A 95 5.76 -4.82 9.02
CA GLU A 95 4.75 -4.76 10.06
C GLU A 95 3.59 -3.86 9.62
N THR A 96 2.38 -4.28 9.97
CA THR A 96 1.17 -3.47 9.80
C THR A 96 0.80 -2.90 11.16
N PHE A 97 0.93 -1.59 11.31
CA PHE A 97 0.62 -0.93 12.58
C PHE A 97 -0.09 0.40 12.37
N VAL A 98 -0.69 0.89 13.44
CA VAL A 98 -1.22 2.24 13.52
C VAL A 98 -0.08 3.19 13.86
N LEU A 99 0.10 4.24 13.06
CA LEU A 99 1.15 5.23 13.32
C LEU A 99 0.99 5.83 14.73
N HIS A 100 2.07 5.93 15.48
CA HIS A 100 2.07 6.48 16.84
C HIS A 100 1.40 7.86 16.90
N SER A 101 1.64 8.72 15.90
CA SER A 101 1.03 10.06 15.80
C SER A 101 -0.49 10.07 15.63
N GLU A 102 -1.08 8.96 15.19
CA GLU A 102 -2.52 8.82 14.99
C GLU A 102 -3.23 8.13 16.17
N THR A 103 -2.48 7.47 17.06
CA THR A 103 -3.05 6.81 18.25
C THR A 103 -3.79 7.77 19.17
N THR A 104 -3.38 9.05 19.21
CA THR A 104 -3.99 10.10 20.04
C THR A 104 -5.17 10.81 19.35
N LYS A 105 -5.39 10.60 18.05
CA LYS A 105 -6.45 11.28 17.29
C LYS A 105 -7.77 10.53 17.43
N LYS A 106 -8.83 11.25 17.80
CA LYS A 106 -10.20 10.72 17.79
C LYS A 106 -10.70 10.62 16.34
N GLY A 107 -10.69 9.43 15.74
CA GLY A 107 -11.16 9.20 14.36
C GLY A 107 -11.00 7.76 13.89
N LYS A 108 -11.39 7.48 12.63
CA LYS A 108 -11.12 6.18 11.98
C LYS A 108 -9.63 6.10 11.67
N VAL A 109 -8.90 5.35 12.47
CA VAL A 109 -7.46 5.12 12.26
C VAL A 109 -7.28 3.98 11.27
N LYS A 110 -6.49 4.19 10.22
CA LYS A 110 -6.19 3.16 9.23
C LYS A 110 -4.78 2.63 9.49
N PRO A 111 -4.63 1.30 9.67
CA PRO A 111 -3.30 0.73 9.80
C PRO A 111 -2.53 0.90 8.48
N VAL A 112 -1.24 1.18 8.59
CA VAL A 112 -0.31 1.32 7.47
C VAL A 112 0.63 0.13 7.50
N HIS A 113 0.87 -0.47 6.33
CA HIS A 113 1.88 -1.52 6.20
C HIS A 113 3.22 -0.86 5.87
N ILE A 114 4.21 -0.99 6.74
CA ILE A 114 5.54 -0.41 6.54
C ILE A 114 6.57 -1.53 6.40
N VAL A 115 7.44 -1.39 5.41
CA VAL A 115 8.52 -2.34 5.12
C VAL A 115 9.86 -1.63 5.20
N ASP A 116 10.72 -2.03 6.14
CA ASP A 116 12.11 -1.59 6.23
C ASP A 116 13.00 -2.56 5.43
N VAL A 117 13.59 -2.07 4.33
CA VAL A 117 14.46 -2.87 3.47
C VAL A 117 15.93 -2.59 3.81
N PRO A 118 16.78 -3.63 3.94
CA PRO A 118 18.22 -3.45 4.17
C PRO A 118 18.91 -2.57 3.12
N GLY A 119 19.76 -1.65 3.57
CA GLY A 119 20.47 -0.70 2.70
C GLY A 119 21.79 -1.21 2.12
N HIS A 120 22.28 -2.37 2.57
CA HIS A 120 23.56 -2.92 2.12
C HIS A 120 23.44 -3.39 0.67
N SER A 121 24.46 -3.14 -0.15
CA SER A 121 24.41 -3.34 -1.61
C SER A 121 23.94 -4.74 -2.01
N ARG A 122 24.41 -5.79 -1.32
CA ARG A 122 24.02 -7.19 -1.58
C ARG A 122 22.55 -7.51 -1.30
N LEU A 123 21.89 -6.72 -0.45
CA LEU A 123 20.51 -6.96 -0.03
C LEU A 123 19.49 -6.06 -0.76
N ARG A 124 19.96 -5.11 -1.57
CA ARG A 124 19.11 -4.25 -2.40
C ARG A 124 18.15 -5.01 -3.34
N PRO A 125 18.50 -6.20 -3.90
CA PRO A 125 17.55 -6.97 -4.71
C PRO A 125 16.27 -7.37 -3.96
N LYS A 126 16.30 -7.51 -2.62
CA LYS A 126 15.10 -7.78 -1.81
C LYS A 126 14.05 -6.68 -1.94
N LEU A 127 14.45 -5.46 -2.35
CA LEU A 127 13.52 -4.36 -2.62
C LEU A 127 12.52 -4.72 -3.73
N ASP A 128 12.92 -5.53 -4.71
CA ASP A 128 12.09 -5.86 -5.88
C ASP A 128 10.85 -6.68 -5.56
N GLU A 129 10.85 -7.37 -4.42
CA GLU A 129 9.69 -8.12 -3.91
C GLU A 129 8.58 -7.17 -3.42
N PHE A 130 8.96 -5.99 -2.91
CA PHE A 130 8.05 -5.03 -2.28
C PHE A 130 7.54 -3.94 -3.23
N LEU A 131 8.34 -3.53 -4.21
CA LEU A 131 7.99 -2.46 -5.15
C LEU A 131 6.67 -2.69 -5.91
N PRO A 132 6.32 -3.91 -6.38
CA PRO A 132 5.03 -4.17 -7.02
C PRO A 132 3.83 -3.86 -6.11
N HIS A 133 4.01 -3.96 -4.80
CA HIS A 133 2.97 -3.75 -3.78
C HIS A 133 3.06 -2.39 -3.09
N ALA A 134 4.04 -1.56 -3.41
CA ALA A 134 4.26 -0.27 -2.75
C ALA A 134 3.22 0.78 -3.18
N ALA A 135 2.64 1.46 -2.20
CA ALA A 135 1.84 2.67 -2.36
C ALA A 135 2.71 3.93 -2.44
N GLY A 136 3.89 3.89 -1.80
CA GLY A 136 4.88 4.95 -1.81
C GLY A 136 6.25 4.43 -1.35
N ILE A 137 7.30 5.14 -1.75
CA ILE A 137 8.68 4.85 -1.39
C ILE A 137 9.21 6.02 -0.56
N VAL A 138 9.87 5.74 0.55
CA VAL A 138 10.61 6.73 1.33
C VAL A 138 12.10 6.41 1.20
N PHE A 139 12.82 7.26 0.50
CA PHE A 139 14.27 7.18 0.34
C PHE A 139 14.94 8.00 1.44
N VAL A 140 15.51 7.31 2.43
CA VAL A 140 16.13 7.90 3.62
C VAL A 140 17.61 8.16 3.36
N VAL A 141 18.01 9.43 3.47
CA VAL A 141 19.38 9.91 3.30
C VAL A 141 19.90 10.41 4.64
N ASP A 142 21.17 10.08 4.95
CA ASP A 142 21.88 10.71 6.06
C ASP A 142 22.30 12.12 5.67
N ALA A 143 21.74 13.15 6.32
CA ALA A 143 22.08 14.54 6.02
C ALA A 143 23.48 14.93 6.51
N VAL A 144 24.11 14.16 7.40
CA VAL A 144 25.39 14.48 8.03
C VAL A 144 26.53 13.86 7.23
N GLU A 145 26.39 12.58 6.86
CA GLU A 145 27.37 11.87 6.03
C GLU A 145 26.95 11.82 4.56
N PHE A 146 26.35 12.91 4.06
CA PHE A 146 25.84 12.95 2.70
C PHE A 146 26.95 13.04 1.65
N LEU A 147 27.89 13.99 1.78
CA LEU A 147 28.91 14.27 0.76
C LEU A 147 29.78 13.06 0.40
N PRO A 148 30.31 12.26 1.34
CA PRO A 148 31.10 11.07 1.00
C PRO A 148 30.26 9.99 0.29
N ASN A 149 28.96 9.96 0.55
CA ASN A 149 28.05 8.93 0.08
C ASN A 149 27.16 9.37 -1.09
N VAL A 150 27.32 10.60 -1.59
CA VAL A 150 26.46 11.19 -2.63
C VAL A 150 26.36 10.31 -3.86
N ARG A 151 27.49 9.81 -4.34
CA ARG A 151 27.55 8.95 -5.53
C ARG A 151 26.78 7.65 -5.32
N ALA A 152 27.07 6.94 -4.23
CA ALA A 152 26.38 5.70 -3.89
C ALA A 152 24.88 5.90 -3.64
N ALA A 153 24.49 7.04 -3.08
CA ALA A 153 23.08 7.40 -2.86
C ALA A 153 22.38 7.71 -4.18
N SER A 154 23.04 8.43 -5.08
CA SER A 154 22.52 8.83 -6.40
C SER A 154 22.37 7.62 -7.32
N GLU A 155 23.39 6.76 -7.40
CA GLU A 155 23.33 5.47 -8.12
C GLU A 155 22.16 4.63 -7.61
N TYR A 156 22.01 4.52 -6.28
CA TYR A 156 20.91 3.74 -5.72
C TYR A 156 19.53 4.37 -5.97
N LEU A 157 19.42 5.69 -5.89
CA LEU A 157 18.19 6.40 -6.19
C LEU A 157 17.81 6.24 -7.67
N TYR A 158 18.78 6.35 -8.57
CA TYR A 158 18.60 6.13 -10.00
C TYR A 158 18.13 4.70 -10.30
N ASP A 159 18.74 3.69 -9.69
CA ASP A 159 18.29 2.29 -9.80
C ASP A 159 16.83 2.13 -9.39
N ILE A 160 16.38 2.80 -8.33
CA ILE A 160 14.99 2.73 -7.86
C ILE A 160 14.05 3.43 -8.86
N LEU A 161 14.42 4.62 -9.34
CA LEU A 161 13.60 5.43 -10.23
C LEU A 161 13.42 4.77 -11.61
N THR A 162 14.42 4.03 -12.08
CA THR A 162 14.40 3.35 -13.38
C THR A 162 13.70 1.98 -13.37
N LYS A 163 13.39 1.42 -12.19
CA LYS A 163 12.71 0.12 -12.09
C LYS A 163 11.34 0.14 -12.75
N ALA A 164 11.06 -0.88 -13.55
CA ALA A 164 9.81 -1.02 -14.29
C ALA A 164 8.56 -0.96 -13.40
N SER A 165 8.61 -1.53 -12.19
CA SER A 165 7.50 -1.48 -11.22
C SER A 165 7.17 -0.07 -10.78
N VAL A 166 8.20 0.77 -10.56
CA VAL A 166 8.06 2.16 -10.11
C VAL A 166 7.51 3.02 -11.25
N VAL A 167 8.07 2.89 -12.45
CA VAL A 167 7.67 3.66 -13.63
C VAL A 167 6.24 3.31 -14.08
N LYS A 168 5.92 2.00 -14.21
CA LYS A 168 4.59 1.55 -14.67
C LYS A 168 3.46 1.99 -13.74
N ARG A 169 3.71 1.98 -12.42
CA ARG A 169 2.70 2.37 -11.42
C ARG A 169 2.77 3.83 -11.01
N LYS A 170 3.78 4.59 -11.46
CA LYS A 170 4.07 5.98 -11.04
C LYS A 170 4.07 6.10 -9.52
N ILE A 171 4.84 5.24 -8.85
CA ILE A 171 4.87 5.18 -7.39
C ILE A 171 5.47 6.49 -6.86
N PRO A 172 4.79 7.22 -5.96
CA PRO A 172 5.35 8.44 -5.38
C PRO A 172 6.57 8.13 -4.51
N LEU A 173 7.62 8.94 -4.65
CA LEU A 173 8.86 8.83 -3.89
C LEU A 173 9.04 10.09 -3.03
N LEU A 174 9.29 9.87 -1.73
CA LEU A 174 9.66 10.90 -0.76
C LEU A 174 11.15 10.78 -0.46
N LEU A 175 11.90 11.87 -0.70
CA LEU A 175 13.27 12.00 -0.22
C LEU A 175 13.26 12.51 1.23
N LEU A 176 13.68 11.67 2.17
CA LEU A 176 13.71 12.01 3.60
C LEU A 176 15.16 12.22 4.05
N CYS A 177 15.50 13.47 4.39
CA CYS A 177 16.80 13.83 4.94
C CYS A 177 16.78 13.63 6.45
N ASN A 178 17.48 12.62 6.94
CA ASN A 178 17.52 12.22 8.35
C ASN A 178 18.76 12.75 9.07
N LYS A 179 18.78 12.66 10.40
CA LYS A 179 19.88 13.14 11.29
C LYS A 179 20.10 14.66 11.28
N VAL A 180 19.03 15.42 11.07
CA VAL A 180 19.03 16.90 11.04
C VAL A 180 19.24 17.54 12.42
N ASP A 181 19.22 16.74 13.48
CA ASP A 181 19.56 17.14 14.85
C ASP A 181 21.05 17.49 15.03
N LYS A 182 21.92 17.01 14.14
CA LYS A 182 23.36 17.30 14.20
C LYS A 182 23.69 18.62 13.49
N VAL A 183 24.58 19.41 14.10
CA VAL A 183 25.02 20.71 13.57
C VAL A 183 25.69 20.65 12.20
N THR A 184 26.24 19.50 11.83
CA THR A 184 26.90 19.24 10.55
C THR A 184 25.94 18.74 9.46
N ALA A 185 24.62 18.70 9.73
CA ALA A 185 23.64 18.26 8.75
C ALA A 185 23.48 19.25 7.59
N HIS A 186 23.51 18.73 6.37
CA HIS A 186 23.23 19.50 5.16
C HIS A 186 21.74 19.84 5.03
N THR A 187 21.44 20.96 4.39
CA THR A 187 20.06 21.39 4.12
C THR A 187 19.41 20.51 3.05
N LYS A 188 18.09 20.36 3.11
CA LYS A 188 17.31 19.61 2.12
C LYS A 188 17.53 20.10 0.68
N ASP A 189 17.71 21.40 0.49
CA ASP A 189 17.90 22.01 -0.83
C ASP A 189 19.29 21.74 -1.38
N PHE A 190 20.31 21.69 -0.51
CA PHE A 190 21.66 21.28 -0.88
C PHE A 190 21.70 19.81 -1.32
N ILE A 191 21.09 18.92 -0.51
CA ILE A 191 21.02 17.49 -0.82
C ILE A 191 20.30 17.26 -2.14
N ARG A 192 19.14 17.92 -2.36
CA ARG A 192 18.40 17.83 -3.62
C ARG A 192 19.27 18.23 -4.81
N LYS A 193 19.85 19.43 -4.79
CA LYS A 193 20.66 19.94 -5.92
C LYS A 193 21.84 19.03 -6.23
N GLN A 194 22.46 18.47 -5.20
CA GLN A 194 23.62 17.61 -5.38
C GLN A 194 23.23 16.22 -5.91
N LEU A 195 22.09 15.66 -5.47
CA LEU A 195 21.54 14.43 -6.06
C LEU A 195 21.13 14.65 -7.52
N GLU A 196 20.47 15.77 -7.84
CA GLU A 196 20.11 16.12 -9.22
C GLU A 196 21.36 16.20 -10.11
N LYS A 197 22.40 16.92 -9.65
CA LYS A 197 23.67 17.05 -10.38
C LYS A 197 24.40 15.73 -10.63
N GLU A 198 24.27 14.76 -9.73
CA GLU A 198 24.96 13.46 -9.85
C GLU A 198 24.13 12.45 -10.68
N ILE A 199 22.83 12.67 -10.80
CA ILE A 199 21.91 11.83 -11.58
C ILE A 199 21.82 12.30 -13.05
N ASP A 200 21.95 13.60 -13.29
CA ASP A 200 22.03 14.21 -14.64
C ASP A 200 23.27 13.74 -15.42
#